data_AF-A0A917MM28-F1
#
_entry.id   AF-A0A917MM28-F1
#
_cell.length_a   1.000
_cell.length_b   1.000
_cell.length_c   1.000
_cell.angle_alpha   90.00
_cell.angle_beta   90.00
_cell.angle_gamma   90.00
#
_symmetry.space_group_name_H-M   'P 1'
#
loop_
_entity.id
_entity.type
_entity.pdbx_description
1 polymer ?
#
loop_
_entity_poly.entity_id
_entity_poly.type
_entity_poly.pdbx_seq_one_letter_code
_entity_poly.pdbx_strand_id
1 'polypeptide(L)'
;MPPLPFDPLAWIVPALVVFGSTALIVVAIVVLVRRARRGRRARERAAAALAEAGASLVRLDDAVEELDLEVGLSGALYGGDAPPSLRRARMTAQHTRDEAFTVYRAANADDVLPRDAEQAARQLGRRIERALEAVEWARREHAEWIATHVSAADQVTAAERRLAEVRARVGEPDALLRELEARADPEEWTAAADSAAAASAAFEECEARLAAARDAVADPSRSALEDLASAERALRRADAQARALEEAHRLVTQAGLAVADEIAAAHSAIRAASGIQAALPPDDAERVGREIRWAREELARVEPTAGRRPVSANEAIARIRDRLDMAVAEAQTAQQRHRGARSALPGTLAAARSAISRAEAALPPRSAGLEARVRLDAARSELAAARHAHDPVEALDAARRAIRHAEDAKALADYHRLNE
;
A
#
# COMPACT_ATOMS: atom_id res chain seq x y z
N MET A 1 -74.08 -60.73 -6.37
CA MET A 1 -72.89 -60.01 -5.87
C MET A 1 -73.17 -58.52 -6.03
N PRO A 2 -73.36 -57.77 -4.92
CA PRO A 2 -73.66 -56.34 -5.00
C PRO A 2 -72.41 -55.54 -5.42
N PRO A 3 -72.59 -54.41 -6.14
CA PRO A 3 -71.49 -53.54 -6.56
C PRO A 3 -70.93 -52.77 -5.37
N LEU A 4 -69.60 -52.70 -5.26
CA LEU A 4 -68.92 -51.82 -4.31
C LEU A 4 -69.14 -50.35 -4.73
N PRO A 5 -69.55 -49.45 -3.81
CA PRO A 5 -69.69 -48.04 -4.13
C PRO A 5 -68.30 -47.42 -4.35
N PHE A 6 -68.08 -46.88 -5.55
CA PHE A 6 -66.94 -46.00 -5.84
C PHE A 6 -67.12 -44.74 -5.00
N ASP A 7 -66.22 -44.50 -4.05
CA ASP A 7 -66.24 -43.30 -3.21
C ASP A 7 -65.34 -42.22 -3.83
N PRO A 8 -65.89 -41.25 -4.59
CA PRO A 8 -65.11 -40.20 -5.24
C PRO A 8 -64.38 -39.29 -4.23
N LEU A 9 -64.86 -39.23 -2.97
CA LEU A 9 -64.21 -38.46 -1.90
C LEU A 9 -62.87 -39.08 -1.48
N ALA A 10 -62.70 -40.40 -1.60
CA ALA A 10 -61.45 -41.09 -1.27
C ALA A 10 -60.29 -40.69 -2.19
N TRP A 11 -60.59 -40.17 -3.39
CA TRP A 11 -59.58 -39.68 -4.35
C TRP A 11 -59.44 -38.16 -4.36
N ILE A 12 -60.51 -37.42 -4.10
CA ILE A 12 -60.49 -35.95 -4.10
C ILE A 12 -59.65 -35.41 -2.94
N VAL A 13 -59.74 -36.01 -1.74
CA VAL A 13 -59.02 -35.53 -0.56
C VAL A 13 -57.49 -35.68 -0.71
N PRO A 14 -56.94 -36.84 -1.13
CA PRO A 14 -55.49 -36.96 -1.39
C PRO A 14 -55.01 -36.05 -2.52
N ALA A 15 -55.78 -35.92 -3.60
CA ALA A 15 -55.41 -35.05 -4.72
C ALA A 15 -55.34 -33.58 -4.28
N LEU A 16 -56.31 -33.09 -3.52
CA LEU A 16 -56.35 -31.69 -3.06
C LEU A 16 -55.21 -31.37 -2.09
N VAL A 17 -54.82 -32.33 -1.24
CA VAL A 17 -53.65 -32.20 -0.34
C VAL A 17 -52.34 -32.16 -1.13
N VAL A 18 -52.17 -33.01 -2.15
CA VAL A 18 -50.97 -33.04 -2.99
C VAL A 18 -50.86 -31.79 -3.87
N PHE A 19 -51.94 -31.35 -4.52
CA PHE A 19 -51.93 -30.13 -5.34
C PHE A 19 -51.81 -28.85 -4.51
N GLY A 20 -52.47 -28.79 -3.35
CA GLY A 20 -52.37 -27.65 -2.44
C GLY A 20 -50.97 -27.48 -1.84
N SER A 21 -50.35 -28.58 -1.40
CA SER A 21 -48.97 -28.56 -0.88
C SER A 21 -47.94 -28.20 -1.95
N THR A 22 -48.11 -28.73 -3.17
CA THR A 22 -47.23 -28.41 -4.30
C THR A 22 -47.32 -26.93 -4.68
N ALA A 23 -48.53 -26.35 -4.71
CA ALA A 23 -48.71 -24.92 -4.98
C ALA A 23 -48.03 -24.04 -3.92
N LEU A 24 -48.11 -24.43 -2.64
CA LEU A 24 -47.50 -23.69 -1.53
C LEU A 24 -45.97 -23.73 -1.60
N ILE A 25 -45.40 -24.89 -1.95
CA ILE A 25 -43.95 -25.07 -2.14
C ILE A 25 -43.46 -24.22 -3.32
N VAL A 26 -44.18 -24.22 -4.45
CA VAL A 26 -43.83 -23.39 -5.61
C VAL A 26 -43.84 -21.90 -5.27
N VAL A 27 -44.87 -21.43 -4.55
CA VAL A 27 -44.93 -20.03 -4.09
C VAL A 27 -43.77 -19.69 -3.16
N ALA A 28 -43.44 -20.56 -2.21
CA ALA A 28 -42.31 -20.36 -1.29
C ALA A 28 -40.97 -20.29 -2.04
N ILE A 29 -40.74 -21.18 -3.00
CA ILE A 29 -39.54 -21.18 -3.86
C ILE A 29 -39.48 -19.89 -4.70
N VAL A 30 -40.58 -19.47 -5.32
CA VAL A 30 -40.62 -18.24 -6.12
C VAL A 30 -40.34 -17.00 -5.26
N VAL A 31 -40.87 -16.93 -4.04
CA VAL A 31 -40.60 -15.84 -3.09
C VAL A 31 -39.14 -15.85 -2.64
N LEU A 32 -38.58 -17.02 -2.32
CA LEU A 32 -37.18 -17.19 -1.92
C LEU A 32 -36.22 -16.79 -3.06
N VAL A 33 -36.48 -17.27 -4.28
CA VAL A 33 -35.71 -16.94 -5.49
C VAL A 33 -35.84 -15.45 -5.82
N ARG A 34 -37.03 -14.85 -5.70
CA ARG A 34 -37.20 -13.40 -5.90
C ARG A 34 -36.43 -12.59 -4.86
N ARG A 35 -36.41 -13.02 -3.60
CA ARG A 35 -35.66 -12.34 -2.53
C ARG A 35 -34.14 -12.48 -2.73
N ALA A 36 -33.67 -13.67 -3.10
CA ALA A 36 -32.27 -13.93 -3.45
C ALA A 36 -31.82 -13.14 -4.70
N ARG A 37 -32.64 -13.11 -5.76
CA ARG A 37 -32.36 -12.34 -6.99
C ARG A 37 -32.39 -10.83 -6.74
N ARG A 38 -33.28 -10.32 -5.88
CA ARG A 38 -33.29 -8.89 -5.49
C ARG A 38 -32.04 -8.53 -4.68
N GLY A 39 -31.58 -9.39 -3.79
CA GLY A 39 -30.33 -9.20 -3.04
C GLY A 39 -29.10 -9.21 -3.96
N ARG A 40 -29.03 -10.13 -4.92
CA ARG A 40 -27.94 -10.20 -5.90
C ARG A 40 -27.90 -8.97 -6.82
N ARG A 41 -29.04 -8.55 -7.39
CA ARG A 41 -29.12 -7.35 -8.24
C ARG A 41 -28.79 -6.06 -7.50
N ALA A 42 -29.13 -5.96 -6.21
CA ALA A 42 -28.76 -4.81 -5.39
C ALA A 42 -27.24 -4.76 -5.16
N ARG A 43 -26.61 -5.91 -4.89
CA ARG A 43 -25.15 -6.02 -4.80
C ARG A 43 -24.44 -5.69 -6.11
N GLU A 44 -24.94 -6.21 -7.24
CA GLU A 44 -24.39 -5.92 -8.57
C GLU A 44 -24.46 -4.41 -8.89
N ARG A 45 -25.58 -3.74 -8.55
CA ARG A 45 -25.70 -2.29 -8.71
C ARG A 45 -24.79 -1.48 -7.79
N ALA A 46 -24.67 -1.88 -6.53
CA ALA A 46 -23.76 -1.26 -5.59
C ALA A 46 -22.30 -1.40 -6.04
N ALA A 47 -21.90 -2.60 -6.47
CA ALA A 47 -20.58 -2.87 -7.02
C ALA A 47 -20.29 -2.06 -8.28
N ALA A 48 -21.25 -1.93 -9.20
CA ALA A 48 -21.10 -1.10 -10.39
C ALA A 48 -20.93 0.39 -10.04
N ALA A 49 -21.75 0.91 -9.12
CA ALA A 49 -21.64 2.30 -8.68
C ALA A 49 -20.31 2.57 -7.96
N LEU A 50 -19.84 1.63 -7.12
CA LEU A 50 -18.53 1.71 -6.48
C LEU A 50 -17.40 1.67 -7.52
N ALA A 51 -17.46 0.78 -8.51
CA ALA A 51 -16.45 0.73 -9.57
C ALA A 51 -16.36 2.06 -10.35
N GLU A 52 -17.50 2.67 -10.68
CA GLU A 52 -17.56 3.97 -11.36
C GLU A 52 -17.01 5.11 -10.49
N ALA A 53 -17.36 5.13 -9.20
CA ALA A 53 -16.83 6.10 -8.25
C ALA A 53 -15.33 5.92 -8.03
N GLY A 54 -14.84 4.68 -7.99
CA GLY A 54 -13.41 4.35 -7.89
C GLY A 54 -12.63 4.84 -9.11
N ALA A 55 -13.13 4.61 -10.32
CA ALA A 55 -12.51 5.13 -11.55
C ALA A 55 -12.48 6.67 -11.58
N SER A 56 -13.54 7.32 -11.06
CA SER A 56 -13.57 8.78 -10.95
C SER A 56 -12.60 9.30 -9.88
N LEU A 57 -12.43 8.57 -8.79
CA LEU A 57 -11.48 8.91 -7.72
C LEU A 57 -10.03 8.84 -8.21
N VAL A 58 -9.69 7.83 -9.00
CA VAL A 58 -8.38 7.75 -9.68
C VAL A 58 -8.16 8.98 -10.56
N ARG A 59 -9.13 9.36 -11.40
CA ARG A 59 -9.02 10.58 -12.21
C ARG A 59 -8.81 11.86 -11.38
N LEU A 60 -9.43 11.96 -10.20
CA LEU A 60 -9.21 13.10 -9.30
C LEU A 60 -7.82 13.09 -8.68
N ASP A 61 -7.30 11.91 -8.35
CA ASP A 61 -5.93 11.76 -7.86
C ASP A 61 -4.91 12.18 -8.91
N ASP A 62 -5.06 11.69 -10.15
CA ASP A 62 -4.24 12.09 -11.30
C ASP A 62 -4.31 13.62 -11.51
N ALA A 63 -5.51 14.22 -11.39
CA ALA A 63 -5.71 15.65 -11.53
C ALA A 63 -5.06 16.47 -10.40
N VAL A 64 -5.05 15.95 -9.17
CA VAL A 64 -4.34 16.54 -8.03
C VAL A 64 -2.83 16.49 -8.27
N GLU A 65 -2.30 15.36 -8.73
CA GLU A 65 -0.88 15.23 -9.05
C GLU A 65 -0.47 16.25 -10.12
N GLU A 66 -1.23 16.35 -11.21
CA GLU A 66 -0.93 17.30 -12.28
C GLU A 66 -1.12 18.76 -11.82
N LEU A 67 -2.03 19.06 -10.88
CA LEU A 67 -2.09 20.38 -10.24
C LEU A 67 -0.85 20.68 -9.37
N ASP A 68 -0.31 19.68 -8.67
CA ASP A 68 0.93 19.81 -7.91
C ASP A 68 2.12 20.06 -8.86
N LEU A 69 2.11 19.44 -10.05
CA LEU A 69 3.08 19.72 -11.12
C LEU A 69 3.00 21.18 -11.54
N GLU A 70 1.80 21.65 -11.92
CA GLU A 70 1.59 22.99 -12.41
C GLU A 70 1.93 24.04 -11.35
N VAL A 71 1.48 23.88 -10.09
CA VAL A 71 1.82 24.81 -9.00
C VAL A 71 3.33 24.87 -8.75
N GLY A 72 4.03 23.73 -8.80
CA GLY A 72 5.48 23.68 -8.67
C GLY A 72 6.21 24.36 -9.83
N LEU A 73 5.71 24.14 -11.07
CA LEU A 73 6.21 24.79 -12.27
C LEU A 73 6.02 26.31 -12.22
N SER A 74 4.82 26.79 -11.92
CA SER A 74 4.55 28.22 -11.82
C SER A 74 5.43 28.88 -10.76
N GLY A 75 5.65 28.19 -9.63
CA GLY A 75 6.53 28.63 -8.56
C GLY A 75 7.98 28.84 -9.01
N ALA A 76 8.53 27.87 -9.73
CA ALA A 76 9.91 27.88 -10.21
C ALA A 76 10.13 28.79 -11.43
N LEU A 77 9.15 28.91 -12.32
CA LEU A 77 9.25 29.68 -13.56
C LEU A 77 9.04 31.19 -13.36
N TYR A 78 8.18 31.60 -12.41
CA TYR A 78 7.75 33.01 -12.29
C TYR A 78 8.33 33.74 -11.08
N GLY A 79 9.25 33.11 -10.33
CA GLY A 79 9.94 33.73 -9.20
C GLY A 79 9.00 34.15 -8.05
N GLY A 80 7.81 33.55 -7.97
CA GLY A 80 6.76 33.84 -6.98
C GLY A 80 5.75 32.69 -6.89
N ASP A 81 4.80 32.76 -5.97
CA ASP A 81 3.82 31.69 -5.77
C ASP A 81 2.91 31.47 -7.00
N ALA A 82 2.54 30.22 -7.29
CA ALA A 82 1.58 29.87 -8.34
C ALA A 82 0.25 30.65 -8.23
N PRO A 83 -0.50 30.88 -9.32
CA PRO A 83 -1.73 31.68 -9.28
C PRO A 83 -2.68 31.28 -8.13
N PRO A 84 -3.32 32.24 -7.43
CA PRO A 84 -4.20 31.92 -6.29
C PRO A 84 -5.35 30.97 -6.63
N SER A 85 -5.87 31.00 -7.86
CA SER A 85 -6.87 30.06 -8.34
C SER A 85 -6.35 28.64 -8.43
N LEU A 86 -5.16 28.45 -8.99
CA LEU A 86 -4.49 27.15 -9.08
C LEU A 86 -4.17 26.57 -7.70
N ARG A 87 -3.65 27.40 -6.77
CA ARG A 87 -3.41 26.98 -5.38
C ARG A 87 -4.70 26.58 -4.66
N ARG A 88 -5.79 27.32 -4.86
CA ARG A 88 -7.10 26.99 -4.27
C ARG A 88 -7.66 25.70 -4.87
N ALA A 89 -7.63 25.55 -6.19
CA ALA A 89 -8.08 24.34 -6.87
C ALA A 89 -7.31 23.11 -6.37
N ARG A 90 -5.99 23.23 -6.23
CA ARG A 90 -5.13 22.21 -5.61
C ARG A 90 -5.60 21.84 -4.21
N MET A 91 -5.70 22.81 -3.30
CA MET A 91 -6.12 22.55 -1.92
C MET A 91 -7.53 21.92 -1.85
N THR A 92 -8.46 22.37 -2.68
CA THR A 92 -9.83 21.84 -2.73
C THR A 92 -9.89 20.43 -3.32
N ALA A 93 -9.14 20.16 -4.39
CA ALA A 93 -9.06 18.85 -5.02
C ALA A 93 -8.38 17.84 -4.08
N GLN A 94 -7.27 18.21 -3.44
CA GLN A 94 -6.59 17.40 -2.42
C GLN A 94 -7.54 17.04 -1.28
N HIS A 95 -8.17 18.04 -0.66
CA HIS A 95 -9.11 17.81 0.43
C HIS A 95 -10.30 16.92 -0.01
N THR A 96 -10.82 17.14 -1.22
CA THR A 96 -11.91 16.32 -1.76
C THR A 96 -11.49 14.88 -2.01
N ARG A 97 -10.29 14.67 -2.54
CA ARG A 97 -9.69 13.36 -2.77
C ARG A 97 -9.50 12.59 -1.47
N ASP A 98 -8.93 13.23 -0.45
CA ASP A 98 -8.64 12.58 0.84
C ASP A 98 -9.93 12.15 1.56
N GLU A 99 -10.95 13.02 1.55
CA GLU A 99 -12.28 12.67 2.04
C GLU A 99 -12.93 11.57 1.19
N ALA A 100 -12.73 11.62 -0.13
CA ALA A 100 -13.28 10.66 -1.07
C ALA A 100 -12.73 9.24 -0.85
N PHE A 101 -11.43 9.08 -0.62
CA PHE A 101 -10.82 7.79 -0.26
C PHE A 101 -11.39 7.23 1.05
N THR A 102 -11.60 8.11 2.04
CA THR A 102 -12.17 7.72 3.34
C THR A 102 -13.60 7.19 3.16
N VAL A 103 -14.44 7.93 2.42
CA VAL A 103 -15.83 7.54 2.14
C VAL A 103 -15.89 6.28 1.28
N TYR A 104 -15.03 6.16 0.27
CA TYR A 104 -14.96 4.99 -0.60
C TYR A 104 -14.64 3.71 0.18
N ARG A 105 -13.62 3.76 1.05
CA ARG A 105 -13.23 2.63 1.91
C ARG A 105 -14.36 2.21 2.83
N ALA A 106 -15.02 3.18 3.47
CA ALA A 106 -16.15 2.91 4.33
C ALA A 106 -17.30 2.25 3.54
N ALA A 107 -17.60 2.73 2.33
CA ALA A 107 -18.66 2.18 1.49
C ALA A 107 -18.37 0.79 0.91
N ASN A 108 -17.10 0.37 0.86
CA ASN A 108 -16.66 -0.92 0.34
C ASN A 108 -16.42 -1.99 1.43
N ALA A 109 -16.75 -1.70 2.69
CA ALA A 109 -16.62 -2.67 3.78
C ALA A 109 -17.70 -3.76 3.70
N ASP A 110 -17.35 -4.98 4.14
CA ASP A 110 -18.20 -6.18 4.00
C ASP A 110 -19.52 -6.11 4.79
N ASP A 111 -19.58 -5.25 5.82
CA ASP A 111 -20.73 -5.06 6.70
C ASP A 111 -21.73 -4.00 6.20
N VAL A 112 -21.43 -3.31 5.09
CA VAL A 112 -22.28 -2.26 4.53
C VAL A 112 -23.43 -2.83 3.69
N LEU A 113 -24.63 -2.30 3.91
CA LEU A 113 -25.79 -2.67 3.11
C LEU A 113 -25.63 -2.17 1.65
N PRO A 114 -25.97 -2.97 0.63
CA PRO A 114 -25.77 -2.59 -0.77
C PRO A 114 -26.42 -1.26 -1.18
N ARG A 115 -27.57 -0.91 -0.56
CA ARG A 115 -28.26 0.36 -0.85
C ARG A 115 -27.46 1.56 -0.34
N ASP A 116 -26.84 1.43 0.83
CA ASP A 116 -26.07 2.50 1.47
C ASP A 116 -24.74 2.69 0.72
N ALA A 117 -24.10 1.59 0.31
CA ALA A 117 -22.93 1.60 -0.58
C ALA A 117 -23.24 2.28 -1.93
N GLU A 118 -24.36 1.94 -2.58
CA GLU A 118 -24.80 2.56 -3.84
C GLU A 118 -25.04 4.08 -3.68
N GLN A 119 -25.66 4.49 -2.57
CA GLN A 119 -25.91 5.90 -2.28
C GLN A 119 -24.62 6.68 -2.01
N ALA A 120 -23.72 6.11 -1.21
CA ALA A 120 -22.41 6.69 -0.91
C ALA A 120 -21.59 6.87 -2.18
N ALA A 121 -21.53 5.84 -3.05
CA ALA A 121 -20.81 5.89 -4.33
C ALA A 121 -21.34 7.00 -5.26
N ARG A 122 -22.67 7.20 -5.35
CA ARG A 122 -23.25 8.29 -6.15
C ARG A 122 -22.95 9.68 -5.58
N GLN A 123 -23.00 9.83 -4.26
CA GLN A 123 -22.67 11.10 -3.62
C GLN A 123 -21.19 11.45 -3.80
N LEU A 124 -20.33 10.43 -3.69
CA LEU A 124 -18.90 10.50 -3.95
C LEU A 124 -18.62 10.95 -5.39
N GLY A 125 -19.22 10.28 -6.39
CA GLY A 125 -19.07 10.64 -7.80
C GLY A 125 -19.38 12.11 -8.08
N ARG A 126 -20.53 12.62 -7.60
CA ARG A 126 -20.90 14.04 -7.75
C ARG A 126 -19.97 15.02 -7.05
N ARG A 127 -19.29 14.60 -5.99
CA ARG A 127 -18.32 15.47 -5.29
C ARG A 127 -17.01 15.52 -6.05
N ILE A 128 -16.56 14.36 -6.54
CA ILE A 128 -15.37 14.23 -7.37
C ILE A 128 -15.52 15.04 -8.67
N GLU A 129 -16.65 14.89 -9.36
CA GLU A 129 -16.91 15.60 -10.62
C GLU A 129 -16.84 17.12 -10.45
N ARG A 130 -17.44 17.67 -9.39
CA ARG A 130 -17.34 19.11 -9.08
C ARG A 130 -15.91 19.56 -8.77
N ALA A 131 -15.10 18.72 -8.13
CA ALA A 131 -13.71 19.04 -7.89
C ALA A 131 -12.91 19.05 -9.21
N LEU A 132 -13.13 18.06 -10.07
CA LEU A 132 -12.52 17.99 -11.40
C LEU A 132 -12.90 19.22 -12.27
N GLU A 133 -14.17 19.64 -12.26
CA GLU A 133 -14.60 20.85 -12.97
C GLU A 133 -13.87 22.11 -12.46
N ALA A 134 -13.66 22.22 -11.14
CA ALA A 134 -12.92 23.33 -10.55
C ALA A 134 -11.43 23.30 -10.90
N VAL A 135 -10.82 22.11 -10.97
CA VAL A 135 -9.45 21.91 -11.47
C VAL A 135 -9.34 22.41 -12.90
N GLU A 136 -10.20 21.91 -13.79
CA GLU A 136 -10.19 22.26 -15.21
C GLU A 136 -10.39 23.76 -15.45
N TRP A 137 -11.25 24.41 -14.65
CA TRP A 137 -11.42 25.86 -14.72
C TRP A 137 -10.14 26.62 -14.31
N ALA A 138 -9.51 26.23 -13.21
CA ALA A 138 -8.28 26.88 -12.74
C ALA A 138 -7.11 26.69 -13.72
N ARG A 139 -7.01 25.54 -14.38
CA ARG A 139 -6.01 25.28 -15.42
C ARG A 139 -6.20 26.17 -16.64
N ARG A 140 -7.43 26.35 -17.12
CA ARG A 140 -7.72 27.26 -18.23
C ARG A 140 -7.33 28.69 -17.91
N GLU A 141 -7.72 29.18 -16.72
CA GLU A 141 -7.32 30.52 -16.26
C GLU A 141 -5.79 30.65 -16.17
N HIS A 142 -5.10 29.62 -15.67
CA HIS A 142 -3.65 29.63 -15.62
C HIS A 142 -3.02 29.66 -17.01
N ALA A 143 -3.47 28.83 -17.94
CA ALA A 143 -2.97 28.77 -19.31
C ALA A 143 -3.16 30.11 -20.04
N GLU A 144 -4.32 30.76 -19.88
CA GLU A 144 -4.58 32.11 -20.42
C GLU A 144 -3.60 33.15 -19.84
N TRP A 145 -3.33 33.06 -18.53
CA TRP A 145 -2.36 33.93 -17.88
C TRP A 145 -0.93 33.70 -18.43
N ILE A 146 -0.49 32.44 -18.57
CA ILE A 146 0.84 32.10 -19.11
C ILE A 146 0.99 32.66 -20.53
N ALA A 147 0.00 32.40 -21.40
CA ALA A 147 0.03 32.86 -22.78
C ALA A 147 0.17 34.39 -22.90
N THR A 148 -0.27 35.13 -21.89
CA THR A 148 -0.23 36.60 -21.85
C THR A 148 1.05 37.16 -21.22
N HIS A 149 1.67 36.44 -20.27
CA HIS A 149 2.72 37.00 -19.40
C HIS A 149 4.10 36.35 -19.54
N VAL A 150 4.23 35.24 -20.27
CA VAL A 150 5.45 34.43 -20.30
C VAL A 150 5.82 34.08 -21.73
N SER A 151 7.07 34.35 -22.13
CA SER A 151 7.54 33.92 -23.44
C SER A 151 7.79 32.40 -23.46
N ALA A 152 7.44 31.73 -24.56
CA ALA A 152 7.70 30.31 -24.71
C ALA A 152 9.22 30.00 -24.74
N ALA A 153 10.05 30.94 -25.19
CA ALA A 153 11.51 30.83 -25.20
C ALA A 153 12.11 30.78 -23.77
N ASP A 154 11.59 31.60 -22.84
CA ASP A 154 12.04 31.57 -21.45
C ASP A 154 11.68 30.25 -20.76
N GLN A 155 10.51 29.69 -21.08
CA GLN A 155 10.06 28.41 -20.54
C GLN A 155 10.94 27.24 -21.01
N VAL A 156 11.31 27.22 -22.29
CA VAL A 156 12.27 26.25 -22.83
C VAL A 156 13.62 26.34 -22.10
N THR A 157 14.17 27.56 -21.99
CA THR A 157 15.47 27.78 -21.33
C THR A 157 15.45 27.31 -19.88
N ALA A 158 14.37 27.59 -19.15
CA ALA A 158 14.20 27.17 -17.77
C ALA A 158 14.02 25.65 -17.63
N ALA A 159 13.38 24.98 -18.60
CA ALA A 159 13.25 23.53 -18.62
C ALA A 159 14.59 22.83 -18.93
N GLU A 160 15.38 23.36 -19.86
CA GLU A 160 16.73 22.86 -20.16
C GLU A 160 17.67 22.97 -18.96
N ARG A 161 17.64 24.10 -18.24
CA ARG A 161 18.42 24.26 -17.00
C ARG A 161 18.05 23.18 -15.97
N ARG A 162 16.76 22.90 -15.80
CA ARG A 162 16.29 21.87 -14.86
C ARG A 162 16.69 20.47 -15.29
N LEU A 163 16.60 20.15 -16.58
CA LEU A 163 17.12 18.87 -17.10
C LEU A 163 18.60 18.69 -16.74
N ALA A 164 19.42 19.73 -16.93
CA ALA A 164 20.84 19.70 -16.58
C ALA A 164 21.06 19.52 -15.07
N GLU A 165 20.31 20.23 -14.22
CA GLU A 165 20.38 20.11 -12.76
C GLU A 165 20.00 18.70 -12.27
N VAL A 166 18.93 18.11 -12.81
CA VAL A 166 18.48 16.76 -12.44
C VAL A 166 19.50 15.72 -12.88
N ARG A 167 20.03 15.81 -14.11
CA ARG A 167 21.09 14.90 -14.57
C ARG A 167 22.35 14.98 -13.72
N ALA A 168 22.79 16.18 -13.39
CA ALA A 168 23.94 16.37 -12.51
C ALA A 168 23.72 15.75 -11.12
N ARG A 169 22.48 15.81 -10.59
CA ARG A 169 22.12 15.19 -9.31
C ARG A 169 22.08 13.65 -9.40
N VAL A 170 21.47 13.11 -10.45
CA VAL A 170 21.31 11.66 -10.65
C VAL A 170 22.66 10.98 -10.93
N GLY A 171 23.58 11.66 -11.61
CA GLY A 171 24.87 11.09 -11.96
C GLY A 171 24.75 9.99 -13.01
N GLU A 172 25.44 8.87 -12.79
CA GLU A 172 25.61 7.78 -13.78
C GLU A 172 24.91 6.48 -13.29
N PRO A 173 23.65 6.22 -13.70
CA PRO A 173 22.90 5.02 -13.33
C PRO A 173 23.65 3.70 -13.56
N ASP A 174 24.38 3.61 -14.69
CA ASP A 174 25.12 2.41 -15.07
C ASP A 174 26.26 2.08 -14.10
N ALA A 175 26.80 3.06 -13.38
CA ALA A 175 27.82 2.81 -12.38
C ALA A 175 27.27 2.00 -11.20
N LEU A 176 26.06 2.33 -10.74
CA LEU A 176 25.36 1.61 -9.67
C LEU A 176 25.01 0.19 -10.09
N LEU A 177 24.55 0.01 -11.33
CA LEU A 177 24.25 -1.32 -11.87
C LEU A 177 25.47 -2.22 -11.98
N ARG A 178 26.60 -1.71 -12.50
CA ARG A 178 27.85 -2.49 -12.58
C ARG A 178 28.32 -2.95 -11.21
N GLU A 179 28.14 -2.11 -10.19
CA GLU A 179 28.47 -2.47 -8.81
C GLU A 179 27.55 -3.57 -8.25
N LEU A 180 26.27 -3.55 -8.59
CA LEU A 180 25.32 -4.61 -8.23
C LEU A 180 25.63 -5.92 -8.96
N GLU A 181 25.88 -5.87 -10.27
CA GLU A 181 26.25 -7.02 -11.09
C GLU A 181 27.48 -7.75 -10.55
N ALA A 182 28.49 -6.98 -10.13
CA ALA A 182 29.71 -7.54 -9.54
C ALA A 182 29.46 -8.28 -8.22
N ARG A 183 28.43 -7.88 -7.45
CA ARG A 183 28.22 -8.35 -6.06
C ARG A 183 27.09 -9.36 -5.89
N ALA A 184 26.02 -9.22 -6.65
CA ALA A 184 24.80 -9.99 -6.48
C ALA A 184 24.34 -10.66 -7.78
N ASP A 185 23.52 -11.70 -7.65
CA ASP A 185 22.93 -12.40 -8.78
C ASP A 185 21.81 -11.57 -9.43
N PRO A 186 21.51 -11.77 -10.74
CA PRO A 186 20.56 -10.95 -11.50
C PRO A 186 19.19 -10.76 -10.85
N GLU A 187 18.69 -11.79 -10.18
CA GLU A 187 17.39 -11.75 -9.50
C GLU A 187 17.30 -10.67 -8.42
N GLU A 188 18.42 -10.26 -7.82
CA GLU A 188 18.47 -9.26 -6.75
C GLU A 188 18.47 -7.82 -7.27
N TRP A 189 18.87 -7.61 -8.53
CA TRP A 189 19.02 -6.27 -9.11
C TRP A 189 18.23 -6.04 -10.39
N THR A 190 17.41 -7.00 -10.84
CA THR A 190 16.56 -6.86 -12.04
C THR A 190 15.66 -5.61 -11.94
N ALA A 191 15.01 -5.38 -10.79
CA ALA A 191 14.19 -4.18 -10.58
C ALA A 191 15.02 -2.89 -10.66
N ALA A 192 16.27 -2.91 -10.20
CA ALA A 192 17.18 -1.78 -10.30
C ALA A 192 17.55 -1.52 -11.79
N ALA A 193 17.80 -2.58 -12.56
CA ALA A 193 18.07 -2.48 -14.00
C ALA A 193 16.87 -1.93 -14.78
N ASP A 194 15.65 -2.37 -14.44
CA ASP A 194 14.42 -1.84 -15.04
C ASP A 194 14.25 -0.35 -14.73
N SER A 195 14.48 0.07 -13.47
CA SER A 195 14.46 1.49 -13.09
C SER A 195 15.54 2.31 -13.79
N ALA A 196 16.76 1.80 -13.94
CA ALA A 196 17.81 2.49 -14.69
C ALA A 196 17.43 2.68 -16.16
N ALA A 197 16.92 1.63 -16.82
CA ALA A 197 16.47 1.69 -18.21
C ALA A 197 15.29 2.67 -18.37
N ALA A 198 14.34 2.66 -17.43
CA ALA A 198 13.22 3.58 -17.42
C ALA A 198 13.66 5.04 -17.19
N ALA A 199 14.66 5.28 -16.33
CA ALA A 199 15.23 6.61 -16.12
C ALA A 199 15.90 7.14 -17.40
N SER A 200 16.73 6.33 -18.05
CA SER A 200 17.38 6.69 -19.32
C SER A 200 16.36 7.00 -20.41
N ALA A 201 15.36 6.13 -20.61
CA ALA A 201 14.30 6.36 -21.60
C ALA A 201 13.51 7.66 -21.30
N ALA A 202 13.25 7.96 -20.03
CA ALA A 202 12.56 9.19 -19.63
C ALA A 202 13.42 10.45 -19.85
N PHE A 203 14.74 10.37 -19.65
CA PHE A 203 15.65 11.47 -20.01
C PHE A 203 15.69 11.70 -21.53
N GLU A 204 15.76 10.65 -22.34
CA GLU A 204 15.71 10.75 -23.80
C GLU A 204 14.38 11.35 -24.29
N GLU A 205 13.26 10.92 -23.69
CA GLU A 205 11.95 11.49 -23.98
C GLU A 205 11.90 12.98 -23.62
N CYS A 206 12.42 13.36 -22.45
CA CYS A 206 12.50 14.76 -22.04
C CYS A 206 13.27 15.61 -23.06
N GLU A 207 14.43 15.14 -23.51
CA GLU A 207 15.24 15.84 -24.53
C GLU A 207 14.52 15.99 -25.87
N ALA A 208 13.88 14.91 -26.34
CA ALA A 208 13.12 14.94 -27.58
C ALA A 208 11.98 15.97 -27.52
N ARG A 209 11.28 16.04 -26.38
CA ARG A 209 10.20 17.01 -26.14
C ARG A 209 10.72 18.44 -26.03
N LEU A 210 11.86 18.67 -25.36
CA LEU A 210 12.47 20.00 -25.33
C LEU A 210 12.96 20.44 -26.71
N ALA A 211 13.45 19.52 -27.55
CA ALA A 211 13.79 19.82 -28.93
C ALA A 211 12.56 20.21 -29.76
N ALA A 212 11.46 19.47 -29.64
CA ALA A 212 10.20 19.80 -30.31
C ALA A 212 9.63 21.16 -29.84
N ALA A 213 9.73 21.45 -28.54
CA ALA A 213 9.35 22.74 -27.97
C ALA A 213 10.21 23.88 -28.53
N ARG A 214 11.53 23.69 -28.66
CA ARG A 214 12.43 24.67 -29.30
C ARG A 214 12.01 24.97 -30.74
N ASP A 215 11.70 23.95 -31.52
CA ASP A 215 11.26 24.12 -32.91
C ASP A 215 9.91 24.82 -32.99
N ALA A 216 8.98 24.53 -32.07
CA ALA A 216 7.68 25.19 -31.99
C ALA A 216 7.80 26.66 -31.59
N VAL A 217 8.77 27.04 -30.75
CA VAL A 217 9.04 28.46 -30.42
C VAL A 217 9.46 29.26 -31.66
N ALA A 218 10.12 28.63 -32.64
CA ALA A 218 10.54 29.28 -33.87
C ALA A 218 9.39 29.47 -34.89
N ASP A 219 8.24 28.81 -34.69
CA ASP A 219 7.07 28.87 -35.57
C ASP A 219 5.84 29.40 -34.80
N PRO A 220 5.41 30.66 -35.01
CA PRO A 220 4.27 31.25 -34.32
C PRO A 220 2.93 30.53 -34.52
N SER A 221 2.83 29.62 -35.50
CA SER A 221 1.63 28.80 -35.73
C SER A 221 1.55 27.56 -34.84
N ARG A 222 2.63 27.23 -34.13
CA ARG A 222 2.74 26.05 -33.26
C ARG A 222 2.79 26.45 -31.78
N SER A 223 2.22 25.62 -30.91
CA SER A 223 2.30 25.81 -29.46
C SER A 223 3.38 24.93 -28.86
N ALA A 224 4.34 25.53 -28.15
CA ALA A 224 5.38 24.79 -27.42
C ALA A 224 4.88 24.24 -26.06
N LEU A 225 3.70 24.64 -25.60
CA LEU A 225 3.21 24.35 -24.24
C LEU A 225 3.01 22.85 -23.98
N GLU A 226 2.48 22.11 -24.97
CA GLU A 226 2.23 20.68 -24.82
C GLU A 226 3.55 19.88 -24.73
N ASP A 227 4.52 20.24 -25.56
CA ASP A 227 5.85 19.61 -25.54
C ASP A 227 6.62 19.97 -24.26
N LEU A 228 6.51 21.21 -23.77
CA LEU A 228 7.08 21.62 -22.47
C LEU A 228 6.48 20.85 -21.30
N ALA A 229 5.14 20.72 -21.26
CA ALA A 229 4.47 19.93 -20.23
C ALA A 229 4.89 18.45 -20.29
N SER A 230 5.01 17.89 -21.48
CA SER A 230 5.45 16.51 -21.68
C SER A 230 6.91 16.30 -21.28
N ALA A 231 7.79 17.25 -21.59
CA ALA A 231 9.19 17.24 -21.15
C ALA A 231 9.30 17.24 -19.63
N GLU A 232 8.51 18.06 -18.93
CA GLU A 232 8.52 18.09 -17.46
C GLU A 232 8.08 16.76 -16.85
N ARG A 233 6.99 16.16 -17.36
CA ARG A 233 6.52 14.85 -16.89
C ARG A 233 7.59 13.78 -17.11
N ALA A 234 8.26 13.80 -18.25
CA ALA A 234 9.38 12.91 -18.53
C ALA A 234 10.55 13.13 -17.56
N LEU A 235 10.92 14.38 -17.27
CA LEU A 235 12.00 14.71 -16.34
C LEU A 235 11.74 14.20 -14.90
N ARG A 236 10.51 14.34 -14.40
CA ARG A 236 10.15 13.83 -13.07
C ARG A 236 10.12 12.31 -13.01
N ARG A 237 9.60 11.66 -14.07
CA ARG A 237 9.71 10.20 -14.19
C ARG A 237 11.17 9.76 -14.15
N ALA A 238 12.06 10.46 -14.85
CA ALA A 238 13.49 10.17 -14.80
C ALA A 238 14.07 10.31 -13.38
N ASP A 239 13.76 11.40 -12.65
CA ASP A 239 14.20 11.59 -11.26
C ASP A 239 13.66 10.51 -10.31
N ALA A 240 12.38 10.14 -10.44
CA ALA A 240 11.77 9.11 -9.62
C ALA A 240 12.40 7.73 -9.86
N GLN A 241 12.61 7.36 -11.12
CA GLN A 241 13.25 6.09 -11.49
C GLN A 241 14.72 6.05 -11.07
N ALA A 242 15.44 7.16 -11.15
CA ALA A 242 16.80 7.26 -10.62
C ALA A 242 16.86 7.05 -9.09
N ARG A 243 15.93 7.66 -8.33
CA ARG A 243 15.84 7.43 -6.89
C ARG A 243 15.48 5.98 -6.54
N ALA A 244 14.60 5.36 -7.31
CA ALA A 244 14.25 3.95 -7.14
C ALA A 244 15.47 3.04 -7.35
N LEU A 245 16.29 3.32 -8.36
CA LEU A 245 17.58 2.65 -8.57
C LEU A 245 18.53 2.84 -7.38
N GLU A 246 18.70 4.07 -6.89
CA GLU A 246 19.56 4.36 -5.73
C GLU A 246 19.09 3.62 -4.47
N GLU A 247 17.77 3.56 -4.24
CA GLU A 247 17.19 2.81 -3.11
C GLU A 247 17.44 1.31 -3.24
N ALA A 248 17.15 0.73 -4.41
CA ALA A 248 17.39 -0.69 -4.68
C ALA A 248 18.88 -1.05 -4.51
N HIS A 249 19.76 -0.19 -5.02
CA HIS A 249 21.19 -0.33 -4.85
C HIS A 249 21.59 -0.32 -3.36
N ARG A 250 21.05 0.63 -2.59
CA ARG A 250 21.32 0.74 -1.15
C ARG A 250 20.81 -0.49 -0.41
N LEU A 251 19.62 -0.97 -0.73
CA LEU A 251 19.01 -2.16 -0.13
C LEU A 251 19.89 -3.39 -0.34
N VAL A 252 20.29 -3.68 -1.57
CA VAL A 252 21.14 -4.85 -1.89
C VAL A 252 22.50 -4.74 -1.21
N THR A 253 23.12 -3.55 -1.24
CA THR A 253 24.42 -3.33 -0.62
C THR A 253 24.37 -3.49 0.91
N GLN A 254 23.36 -2.91 1.56
CA GLN A 254 23.16 -3.06 3.01
C GLN A 254 22.83 -4.50 3.40
N ALA A 255 21.98 -5.18 2.62
CA ALA A 255 21.68 -6.58 2.84
C ALA A 255 22.95 -7.44 2.74
N GLY A 256 23.80 -7.17 1.75
CA GLY A 256 25.07 -7.86 1.56
C GLY A 256 26.05 -7.67 2.72
N LEU A 257 26.06 -6.49 3.34
CA LEU A 257 26.87 -6.23 4.55
C LEU A 257 26.34 -6.96 5.79
N ALA A 258 25.03 -7.12 5.91
CA ALA A 258 24.38 -7.71 7.08
C ALA A 258 24.24 -9.24 7.04
N VAL A 259 24.29 -9.87 5.87
CA VAL A 259 23.87 -11.27 5.68
C VAL A 259 24.67 -12.27 6.53
N ALA A 260 25.97 -12.04 6.73
CA ALA A 260 26.80 -12.91 7.57
C ALA A 260 26.38 -12.88 9.04
N ASP A 261 26.06 -11.68 9.55
CA ASP A 261 25.59 -11.49 10.93
C ASP A 261 24.19 -12.09 11.12
N GLU A 262 23.32 -11.97 10.11
CA GLU A 262 21.99 -12.59 10.13
C GLU A 262 22.05 -14.12 10.11
N ILE A 263 22.95 -14.73 9.33
CA ILE A 263 23.19 -16.18 9.36
C ILE A 263 23.68 -16.61 10.74
N ALA A 264 24.64 -15.89 11.32
CA ALA A 264 25.16 -16.19 12.66
C ALA A 264 24.06 -16.08 13.73
N ALA A 265 23.20 -15.06 13.62
CA ALA A 265 22.03 -14.87 14.49
C ALA A 265 21.02 -16.00 14.35
N ALA A 266 20.73 -16.45 13.13
CA ALA A 266 19.83 -17.58 12.85
C ALA A 266 20.35 -18.89 13.47
N HIS A 267 21.65 -19.19 13.29
CA HIS A 267 22.30 -20.33 13.95
C HIS A 267 22.20 -20.24 15.48
N SER A 268 22.37 -19.04 16.05
CA SER A 268 22.22 -18.81 17.49
C SER A 268 20.79 -19.05 17.97
N ALA A 269 19.79 -18.56 17.23
CA ALA A 269 18.37 -18.76 17.53
C ALA A 269 17.99 -20.26 17.50
N ILE A 270 18.46 -21.00 16.49
CA ILE A 270 18.26 -22.46 16.40
C ILE A 270 18.87 -23.19 17.60
N ARG A 271 20.09 -22.81 18.02
CA ARG A 271 20.73 -23.39 19.22
C ARG A 271 19.94 -23.08 20.48
N ALA A 272 19.49 -21.83 20.66
CA ALA A 272 18.68 -21.42 21.80
C ALA A 272 17.35 -22.19 21.86
N ALA A 273 16.64 -22.31 20.73
CA ALA A 273 15.41 -23.08 20.62
C ALA A 273 15.63 -24.56 20.95
N SER A 274 16.76 -25.14 20.54
CA SER A 274 17.14 -26.53 20.88
C SER A 274 17.35 -26.72 22.39
N GLY A 275 17.94 -25.72 23.06
CA GLY A 275 18.09 -25.73 24.52
C GLY A 275 16.73 -25.67 25.24
N ILE A 276 15.79 -24.87 24.73
CA ILE A 276 14.42 -24.81 25.25
C ILE A 276 13.70 -26.14 25.04
N GLN A 277 13.79 -26.70 23.83
CA GLN A 277 13.19 -27.98 23.47
C GLN A 277 13.55 -29.09 24.45
N ALA A 278 14.82 -29.17 24.86
CA ALA A 278 15.30 -30.18 25.80
C ALA A 278 14.68 -30.10 27.21
N ALA A 279 14.10 -28.94 27.57
CA ALA A 279 13.46 -28.70 28.86
C ALA A 279 11.93 -28.81 28.80
N LEU A 280 11.35 -29.11 27.63
CA LEU A 280 9.90 -29.19 27.43
C LEU A 280 9.34 -30.60 27.70
N PRO A 281 8.04 -30.71 28.05
CA PRO A 281 7.32 -31.99 28.04
C PRO A 281 7.36 -32.65 26.65
N PRO A 282 7.23 -33.98 26.55
CA PRO A 282 7.41 -34.72 25.28
C PRO A 282 6.61 -34.18 24.09
N ASP A 283 5.33 -33.88 24.27
CA ASP A 283 4.45 -33.44 23.17
C ASP A 283 4.84 -32.05 22.64
N ASP A 284 5.19 -31.12 23.54
CA ASP A 284 5.65 -29.77 23.19
C ASP A 284 7.08 -29.80 22.63
N ALA A 285 7.94 -30.66 23.18
CA ALA A 285 9.30 -30.89 22.69
C ALA A 285 9.30 -31.46 21.26
N GLU A 286 8.35 -32.34 20.93
CA GLU A 286 8.19 -32.86 19.57
C GLU A 286 7.73 -31.77 18.60
N ARG A 287 6.74 -30.95 19.00
CA ARG A 287 6.25 -29.81 18.20
C ARG A 287 7.36 -28.81 17.88
N VAL A 288 8.06 -28.32 18.90
CA VAL A 288 9.20 -27.41 18.72
C VAL A 288 10.33 -28.08 17.93
N GLY A 289 10.56 -29.38 18.14
CA GLY A 289 11.56 -30.15 17.41
C GLY A 289 11.31 -30.21 15.90
N ARG A 290 10.04 -30.26 15.45
CA ARG A 290 9.71 -30.18 14.01
C ARG A 290 10.10 -28.83 13.42
N GLU A 291 9.82 -27.75 14.12
CA GLU A 291 10.12 -26.40 13.68
C GLU A 291 11.63 -26.11 13.66
N ILE A 292 12.38 -26.64 14.63
CA ILE A 292 13.85 -26.59 14.62
C ILE A 292 14.44 -27.33 13.42
N ARG A 293 13.92 -28.52 13.07
CA ARG A 293 14.39 -29.27 11.89
C ARG A 293 14.11 -28.51 10.61
N TRP A 294 12.89 -28.00 10.44
CA TRP A 294 12.53 -27.16 9.30
C TRP A 294 13.44 -25.92 9.20
N ALA A 295 13.69 -25.22 10.31
CA ALA A 295 14.56 -24.05 10.33
C ALA A 295 16.01 -24.37 9.93
N ARG A 296 16.55 -25.50 10.38
CA ARG A 296 17.89 -25.97 9.98
C ARG A 296 17.96 -26.31 8.49
N GLU A 297 16.94 -27.02 7.98
CA GLU A 297 16.84 -27.38 6.57
C GLU A 297 16.69 -26.15 5.68
N GLU A 298 15.90 -25.15 6.09
CA GLU A 298 15.81 -23.88 5.37
C GLU A 298 17.15 -23.13 5.39
N LEU A 299 17.74 -22.96 6.57
CA LEU A 299 19.00 -22.21 6.70
C LEU A 299 20.11 -22.85 5.86
N ALA A 300 20.18 -24.19 5.85
CA ALA A 300 21.12 -24.94 5.01
C ALA A 300 20.87 -24.77 3.50
N ARG A 301 19.63 -24.47 3.07
CA ARG A 301 19.31 -24.15 1.68
C ARG A 301 19.70 -22.72 1.30
N VAL A 302 19.55 -21.77 2.22
CA VAL A 302 19.80 -20.33 1.96
C VAL A 302 21.28 -19.97 2.06
N GLU A 303 21.98 -20.50 3.05
CA GLU A 303 23.37 -20.15 3.40
C GLU A 303 24.36 -20.23 2.20
N PRO A 304 24.33 -21.25 1.33
CA PRO A 304 25.26 -21.34 0.19
C PRO A 304 25.15 -20.20 -0.82
N THR A 305 23.95 -19.63 -0.99
CA THR A 305 23.69 -18.55 -1.96
C THR A 305 23.62 -17.17 -1.32
N ALA A 306 23.65 -17.08 0.01
CA ALA A 306 23.34 -15.86 0.75
C ALA A 306 24.25 -14.68 0.43
N GLY A 307 25.54 -14.92 0.13
CA GLY A 307 26.47 -13.87 -0.27
C GLY A 307 26.16 -13.26 -1.64
N ARG A 308 25.52 -14.02 -2.54
CA ARG A 308 25.13 -13.57 -3.89
C ARG A 308 23.66 -13.16 -3.99
N ARG A 309 22.83 -13.62 -3.03
CA ARG A 309 21.39 -13.33 -2.93
C ARG A 309 21.03 -12.74 -1.57
N PRO A 310 21.60 -11.58 -1.20
CA PRO A 310 21.55 -11.11 0.18
C PRO A 310 20.17 -10.63 0.63
N VAL A 311 19.37 -9.98 -0.23
CA VAL A 311 18.01 -9.54 0.14
C VAL A 311 17.13 -10.76 0.36
N SER A 312 17.12 -11.68 -0.61
CA SER A 312 16.35 -12.93 -0.51
C SER A 312 16.75 -13.76 0.72
N ALA A 313 18.05 -13.81 1.02
CA ALA A 313 18.56 -14.53 2.18
C ALA A 313 18.12 -13.90 3.50
N ASN A 314 18.24 -12.58 3.64
CA ASN A 314 17.81 -11.88 4.85
C ASN A 314 16.30 -12.05 5.09
N GLU A 315 15.47 -11.97 4.05
CA GLU A 315 14.04 -12.24 4.16
C GLU A 315 13.73 -13.69 4.58
N ALA A 316 14.45 -14.66 4.02
CA ALA A 316 14.29 -16.06 4.40
C ALA A 316 14.70 -16.29 5.87
N ILE A 317 15.82 -15.70 6.29
CA ILE A 317 16.29 -15.76 7.68
C ILE A 317 15.30 -15.12 8.65
N ALA A 318 14.72 -13.96 8.30
CA ALA A 318 13.67 -13.33 9.09
C ALA A 318 12.47 -14.27 9.28
N ARG A 319 11.98 -14.89 8.20
CA ARG A 319 10.89 -15.89 8.27
C ARG A 319 11.24 -17.10 9.14
N ILE A 320 12.49 -17.58 9.07
CA ILE A 320 12.96 -18.69 9.91
C ILE A 320 12.88 -18.30 11.40
N ARG A 321 13.38 -17.11 11.74
CA ARG A 321 13.40 -16.59 13.12
C ARG A 321 11.99 -16.39 13.65
N ASP A 322 11.11 -15.73 12.89
CA ASP A 322 9.73 -15.49 13.29
C ASP A 322 8.97 -16.79 13.59
N ARG A 323 9.18 -17.81 12.75
CA ARG A 323 8.54 -19.11 12.91
C ARG A 323 9.08 -19.88 14.12
N LEU A 324 10.39 -19.82 14.39
CA LEU A 324 10.98 -20.40 15.60
C LEU A 324 10.48 -19.70 16.86
N ASP A 325 10.43 -18.37 16.85
CA ASP A 325 9.98 -17.58 18.00
C ASP A 325 8.53 -17.89 18.35
N MET A 326 7.66 -18.04 17.34
CA MET A 326 6.28 -18.46 17.53
C MET A 326 6.18 -19.87 18.13
N ALA A 327 6.93 -20.85 17.60
CA ALA A 327 6.91 -22.22 18.09
C ALA A 327 7.39 -22.33 19.55
N VAL A 328 8.45 -21.60 19.89
CA VAL A 328 8.98 -21.53 21.25
C VAL A 328 7.99 -20.87 22.20
N ALA A 329 7.32 -19.79 21.78
CA ALA A 329 6.35 -19.08 22.60
C ALA A 329 5.13 -19.96 22.96
N GLU A 330 4.63 -20.74 22.01
CA GLU A 330 3.50 -21.66 22.22
C GLU A 330 3.82 -22.79 23.21
N ALA A 331 5.07 -23.24 23.25
CA ALA A 331 5.47 -24.42 24.03
C ALA A 331 5.83 -24.12 25.49
N GLN A 332 6.01 -22.86 25.87
CA GLN A 332 6.35 -22.52 27.25
C GLN A 332 5.18 -22.80 28.22
N THR A 333 5.45 -23.45 29.35
CA THR A 333 4.46 -23.64 30.43
C THR A 333 3.95 -22.28 30.94
N ALA A 334 2.71 -22.19 31.44
CA ALA A 334 2.16 -20.92 31.95
C ALA A 334 3.08 -20.24 32.99
N GLN A 335 3.74 -21.03 33.86
CA GLN A 335 4.67 -20.53 34.87
C GLN A 335 6.00 -20.02 34.27
N GLN A 336 6.52 -20.66 33.22
CA GLN A 336 7.69 -20.17 32.49
C GLN A 336 7.34 -18.96 31.63
N ARG A 337 6.15 -18.92 31.02
CA ARG A 337 5.60 -17.75 30.33
C ARG A 337 5.50 -16.56 31.28
N HIS A 338 4.96 -16.73 32.49
CA HIS A 338 4.93 -15.65 33.47
C HIS A 338 6.34 -15.19 33.90
N ARG A 339 7.28 -16.12 34.14
CA ARG A 339 8.65 -15.74 34.52
C ARG A 339 9.41 -15.04 33.39
N GLY A 340 9.33 -15.58 32.17
CA GLY A 340 9.92 -14.97 30.98
C GLY A 340 9.27 -13.63 30.63
N ALA A 341 7.95 -13.51 30.80
CA ALA A 341 7.26 -12.26 30.60
C ALA A 341 7.69 -11.20 31.63
N ARG A 342 7.84 -11.57 32.91
CA ARG A 342 8.38 -10.67 33.94
C ARG A 342 9.78 -10.18 33.64
N SER A 343 10.67 -11.04 33.14
CA SER A 343 12.06 -10.64 32.84
C SER A 343 12.16 -9.80 31.56
N ALA A 344 11.35 -10.08 30.53
CA ALA A 344 11.39 -9.38 29.25
C ALA A 344 10.58 -8.07 29.21
N LEU A 345 9.58 -7.90 30.07
CA LEU A 345 8.66 -6.76 30.04
C LEU A 345 9.35 -5.40 30.16
N PRO A 346 10.32 -5.15 31.07
CA PRO A 346 10.95 -3.83 31.19
C PRO A 346 11.67 -3.40 29.90
N GLY A 347 12.43 -4.32 29.29
CA GLY A 347 13.12 -4.08 28.02
C GLY A 347 12.15 -3.87 26.86
N THR A 348 11.09 -4.67 26.80
CA THR A 348 10.07 -4.56 25.74
C THR A 348 9.27 -3.25 25.86
N LEU A 349 8.97 -2.78 27.08
CA LEU A 349 8.34 -1.47 27.30
C LEU A 349 9.25 -0.30 26.88
N ALA A 350 10.57 -0.42 27.10
CA ALA A 350 11.54 0.56 26.62
C ALA A 350 11.64 0.56 25.08
N ALA A 351 11.64 -0.64 24.47
CA ALA A 351 11.63 -0.81 23.02
C ALA A 351 10.33 -0.26 22.39
N ALA A 352 9.16 -0.54 22.98
CA ALA A 352 7.87 -0.01 22.56
C ALA A 352 7.82 1.53 22.61
N ARG A 353 8.30 2.13 23.70
CA ARG A 353 8.43 3.60 23.79
C ARG A 353 9.33 4.15 22.69
N SER A 354 10.48 3.50 22.46
CA SER A 354 11.42 3.93 21.44
C SER A 354 10.86 3.77 20.03
N ALA A 355 10.14 2.68 19.75
CA ALA A 355 9.46 2.43 18.47
C ALA A 355 8.35 3.46 18.22
N ILE A 356 7.52 3.76 19.23
CA ILE A 356 6.51 4.81 19.16
C ILE A 356 7.16 6.18 18.92
N SER A 357 8.24 6.53 19.64
CA SER A 357 8.94 7.79 19.39
C SER A 357 9.57 7.87 17.99
N ARG A 358 10.09 6.75 17.46
CA ARG A 358 10.58 6.70 16.07
C ARG A 358 9.45 6.83 15.05
N ALA A 359 8.31 6.18 15.29
CA ALA A 359 7.13 6.33 14.46
C ALA A 359 6.61 7.78 14.52
N GLU A 360 6.49 8.38 15.71
CA GLU A 360 6.14 9.79 15.89
C GLU A 360 7.08 10.74 15.15
N ALA A 361 8.39 10.45 15.12
CA ALA A 361 9.36 11.23 14.37
C ALA A 361 9.26 11.01 12.85
N ALA A 362 8.91 9.80 12.41
CA ALA A 362 8.70 9.43 11.00
C ALA A 362 7.32 9.85 10.46
N LEU A 363 6.39 10.21 11.33
CA LEU A 363 5.06 10.72 10.99
C LEU A 363 4.99 12.24 11.24
N PRO A 364 5.37 13.09 10.26
CA PRO A 364 5.00 14.49 10.31
C PRO A 364 3.47 14.63 10.36
N PRO A 365 2.91 15.63 11.06
CA PRO A 365 1.46 15.81 11.19
C PRO A 365 0.69 16.03 9.87
N ARG A 366 1.33 16.02 8.69
CA ARG A 366 0.75 16.37 7.38
C ARG A 366 0.97 15.37 6.22
N SER A 367 1.87 14.38 6.34
CA SER A 367 2.21 13.45 5.24
C SER A 367 2.13 11.97 5.61
N ALA A 368 1.76 11.65 6.85
CA ALA A 368 1.48 10.28 7.23
C ALA A 368 0.06 9.90 6.79
N GLY A 369 -0.04 8.91 5.90
CA GLY A 369 -1.31 8.32 5.48
C GLY A 369 -2.18 7.93 6.69
N LEU A 370 -3.51 8.02 6.52
CA LEU A 370 -4.48 7.78 7.60
C LEU A 370 -4.23 6.46 8.33
N GLU A 371 -3.86 5.41 7.60
CA GLU A 371 -3.54 4.10 8.16
C GLU A 371 -2.34 4.14 9.10
N ALA A 372 -1.29 4.89 8.76
CA ALA A 372 -0.13 5.08 9.62
C ALA A 372 -0.51 5.74 10.95
N ARG A 373 -1.41 6.73 10.92
CA ARG A 373 -1.87 7.44 12.13
C ARG A 373 -2.75 6.56 13.00
N VAL A 374 -3.67 5.81 12.41
CA VAL A 374 -4.52 4.84 13.12
C VAL A 374 -3.65 3.78 13.79
N ARG A 375 -2.62 3.29 13.09
CA ARG A 375 -1.64 2.36 13.66
C ARG A 375 -0.83 2.97 14.80
N LEU A 376 -0.42 4.24 14.69
CA LEU A 376 0.30 4.92 15.77
C LEU A 376 -0.58 5.11 17.02
N ASP A 377 -1.86 5.46 16.84
CA ASP A 377 -2.80 5.59 17.96
C ASP A 377 -3.10 4.23 18.63
N ALA A 378 -3.25 3.18 17.83
CA ALA A 378 -3.34 1.81 18.32
C ALA A 378 -2.08 1.41 19.11
N ALA A 379 -0.89 1.79 18.63
CA ALA A 379 0.37 1.54 19.33
C ALA A 379 0.42 2.23 20.71
N ARG A 380 0.01 3.50 20.79
CA ARG A 380 -0.06 4.25 22.06
C ARG A 380 -1.07 3.62 23.03
N SER A 381 -2.23 3.23 22.53
CA SER A 381 -3.28 2.58 23.32
C SER A 381 -2.83 1.23 23.88
N GLU A 382 -2.16 0.39 23.07
CA GLU A 382 -1.58 -0.88 23.51
C GLU A 382 -0.43 -0.68 24.50
N LEU A 383 0.39 0.38 24.35
CA LEU A 383 1.43 0.70 25.34
C LEU A 383 0.81 1.17 26.67
N ALA A 384 -0.30 1.89 26.64
CA ALA A 384 -1.04 2.25 27.85
C ALA A 384 -1.64 1.00 28.52
N ALA A 385 -2.27 0.12 27.75
CA ALA A 385 -2.79 -1.17 28.23
C ALA A 385 -1.68 -2.02 28.87
N ALA A 386 -0.51 -2.12 28.23
CA ALA A 386 0.65 -2.84 28.74
C ALA A 386 1.15 -2.31 30.11
N ARG A 387 1.04 -1.00 30.36
CA ARG A 387 1.44 -0.38 31.64
C ARG A 387 0.41 -0.61 32.75
N HIS A 388 -0.85 -0.85 32.40
CA HIS A 388 -1.94 -1.05 33.36
C HIS A 388 -2.27 -2.53 33.61
N ALA A 389 -1.81 -3.45 32.76
CA ALA A 389 -2.02 -4.87 32.91
C ALA A 389 -1.33 -5.44 34.17
N HIS A 390 -2.05 -6.30 34.90
CA HIS A 390 -1.57 -6.96 36.11
C HIS A 390 -0.91 -8.31 35.84
N ASP A 391 -1.29 -8.97 34.74
CA ASP A 391 -0.61 -10.17 34.25
C ASP A 391 0.61 -9.78 33.40
N PRO A 392 1.83 -10.22 33.76
CA PRO A 392 3.03 -9.99 32.96
C PRO A 392 2.93 -10.48 31.51
N VAL A 393 2.19 -11.56 31.24
CA VAL A 393 2.05 -12.12 29.89
C VAL A 393 1.17 -11.20 29.04
N GLU A 394 0.02 -10.78 29.58
CA GLU A 394 -0.86 -9.80 28.94
C GLU A 394 -0.15 -8.47 28.70
N ALA A 395 0.61 -7.99 29.70
CA ALA A 395 1.42 -6.78 29.60
C ALA A 395 2.48 -6.87 28.49
N LEU A 396 3.16 -8.02 28.39
CA LEU A 396 4.18 -8.26 27.38
C LEU A 396 3.59 -8.35 25.98
N ASP A 397 2.45 -9.02 25.82
CA ASP A 397 1.78 -9.15 24.52
C ASP A 397 1.21 -7.82 24.03
N ALA A 398 0.64 -7.00 24.93
CA ALA A 398 0.25 -5.63 24.62
C ALA A 398 1.47 -4.76 24.24
N ALA A 399 2.61 -4.90 24.93
CA ALA A 399 3.83 -4.19 24.56
C ALA A 399 4.37 -4.61 23.18
N ARG A 400 4.30 -5.90 22.83
CA ARG A 400 4.68 -6.41 21.50
C ARG A 400 3.73 -5.94 20.40
N ARG A 401 2.42 -5.92 20.66
CA ARG A 401 1.43 -5.32 19.74
C ARG A 401 1.70 -3.83 19.55
N ALA A 402 2.05 -3.10 20.61
CA ALA A 402 2.45 -1.70 20.52
C ALA A 402 3.68 -1.50 19.62
N ILE A 403 4.70 -2.36 19.72
CA ILE A 403 5.86 -2.33 18.83
C ILE A 403 5.44 -2.58 17.38
N ARG A 404 4.71 -3.67 17.10
CA ARG A 404 4.24 -3.98 15.74
C ARG A 404 3.40 -2.86 15.15
N HIS A 405 2.46 -2.31 15.90
CA HIS A 405 1.65 -1.19 15.42
C HIS A 405 2.46 0.09 15.21
N ALA A 406 3.50 0.34 16.02
CA ALA A 406 4.41 1.46 15.78
C ALA A 406 5.30 1.24 14.55
N GLU A 407 5.75 0.01 14.32
CA GLU A 407 6.53 -0.37 13.14
C GLU A 407 5.68 -0.34 11.88
N ASP A 408 4.45 -0.87 11.91
CA ASP A 408 3.46 -0.73 10.84
C ASP A 408 3.16 0.74 10.57
N ALA A 409 2.97 1.55 11.62
CA ALA A 409 2.75 2.99 11.47
C ALA A 409 3.93 3.64 10.74
N LYS A 410 5.15 3.34 11.16
CA LYS A 410 6.36 3.83 10.52
C LYS A 410 6.48 3.32 9.08
N ALA A 411 6.26 2.03 8.83
CA ALA A 411 6.36 1.41 7.51
C ALA A 411 5.30 1.96 6.56
N LEU A 412 4.08 2.17 7.01
CA LEU A 412 3.03 2.82 6.24
C LEU A 412 3.34 4.29 6.00
N ALA A 413 3.92 4.99 6.96
CA ALA A 413 4.36 6.37 6.77
C ALA A 413 5.54 6.49 5.81
N ASP A 414 6.45 5.53 5.83
CA ASP A 414 7.58 5.47 4.89
C ASP A 414 7.13 5.00 3.51
N TYR A 415 6.25 4.00 3.41
CA TYR A 415 5.60 3.57 2.16
C TYR A 415 4.81 4.72 1.54
N HIS A 416 4.07 5.47 2.35
CA HIS A 416 3.38 6.68 1.89
C HIS A 416 4.35 7.77 1.47
N ARG A 417 5.53 7.89 2.09
CA ARG A 417 6.58 8.85 1.68
C ARG A 417 7.35 8.40 0.44
N LEU A 418 7.38 7.10 0.16
CA LEU A 418 7.99 6.49 -1.03
C LEU A 418 7.05 6.49 -2.23
N ASN A 419 5.73 6.52 -1.96
CA ASN A 419 4.66 6.59 -2.96
C ASN A 419 4.05 7.99 -3.12
N GLU A 420 4.54 8.97 -2.37
CA GLU A 420 4.46 10.41 -2.67
C GLU A 420 5.72 10.81 -3.44
#